data_AF-A0ABC8L6R0-F1
#
_entry.id   AF-A0ABC8L6R0-F1
#
_cell.length_a   1.000
_cell.length_b   1.000
_cell.length_c   1.000
_cell.angle_alpha   90.00
_cell.angle_beta   90.00
_cell.angle_gamma   90.00
#
_symmetry.space_group_name_H-M   'P 1'
#
loop_
_entity.id
_entity.type
_entity.pdbx_description
1 polymer ?
#
loop_
_entity_poly.entity_id
_entity_poly.type
_entity_poly.pdbx_seq_one_letter_code
_entity_poly.pdbx_strand_id
1 'polypeptide(L)'
;MRMNPKTLITNFLILLVQISNLSVNVNSLEAYHKQYYRSEFTVPPNTVVRIVISNDLFGLKNNGNAGFVCTNGNEVWRKSKPGDRYAVVQFKYDGKRRQASTHCHLRSKFGFVNFPVNINPDTSAYCYPSYVCDYSVREDGVYYKPERKLYPWTRQR
;
A
#
# COMPACT_ATOMS: atom_id res chain seq x y z
N MET A 1 8.63 -5.42 -62.63
CA MET A 1 8.10 -6.68 -62.06
C MET A 1 6.68 -6.42 -61.55
N ARG A 2 5.66 -6.94 -62.23
CA ARG A 2 4.25 -6.79 -61.82
C ARG A 2 3.96 -7.87 -60.78
N MET A 3 3.76 -7.50 -59.51
CA MET A 3 3.38 -8.47 -58.48
C MET A 3 2.03 -9.10 -58.86
N ASN A 4 1.95 -10.42 -58.77
CA ASN A 4 0.75 -11.16 -59.11
C ASN A 4 -0.40 -10.72 -58.17
N PRO A 5 -1.56 -10.31 -58.69
CA PRO A 5 -2.68 -9.86 -57.87
C PRO A 5 -3.13 -10.90 -56.85
N LYS A 6 -2.96 -12.20 -57.13
CA LYS A 6 -3.23 -13.28 -56.18
C LYS A 6 -2.31 -13.21 -54.96
N THR A 7 -1.01 -12.98 -55.15
CA THR A 7 -0.02 -12.85 -54.07
C THR A 7 -0.29 -11.62 -53.21
N LEU A 8 -0.76 -10.53 -53.83
CA LEU A 8 -1.10 -9.28 -53.15
C LEU A 8 -2.32 -9.47 -52.23
N ILE A 9 -3.34 -10.17 -52.71
CA ILE A 9 -4.53 -10.55 -51.92
C ILE A 9 -4.15 -11.50 -50.77
N THR A 10 -3.32 -12.51 -51.03
CA THR A 10 -2.87 -13.45 -49.99
C THR A 10 -2.10 -12.73 -48.87
N ASN A 11 -1.18 -11.84 -49.21
CA ASN A 11 -0.42 -11.07 -48.21
C ASN A 11 -1.33 -10.13 -47.41
N PHE A 12 -2.33 -9.53 -48.06
CA PHE A 12 -3.29 -8.67 -47.37
C PHE A 12 -4.18 -9.45 -46.39
N LEU A 13 -4.61 -10.66 -46.76
CA LEU A 13 -5.36 -11.56 -45.88
C LEU A 13 -4.54 -12.00 -44.67
N ILE A 14 -3.26 -12.35 -44.87
CA ILE A 14 -2.36 -12.72 -43.77
C ILE A 14 -2.19 -11.55 -42.80
N LEU A 15 -2.00 -10.34 -43.30
CA LEU A 15 -1.88 -9.14 -42.47
C LEU A 15 -3.15 -8.88 -41.65
N LEU A 16 -4.33 -9.00 -42.27
CA LEU A 16 -5.61 -8.85 -41.58
C LEU A 16 -5.80 -9.90 -40.47
N VAL A 17 -5.41 -11.15 -40.71
CA VAL A 17 -5.45 -12.23 -39.70
C VAL A 17 -4.48 -11.95 -38.55
N GLN A 18 -3.30 -11.38 -38.81
CA GLN A 18 -2.38 -11.02 -37.74
C GLN A 18 -2.89 -9.84 -36.89
N ILE A 19 -3.48 -8.82 -37.52
CA ILE A 19 -4.05 -7.66 -36.82
C ILE A 19 -5.30 -8.06 -36.00
N SER A 20 -6.15 -8.94 -36.53
CA SER A 20 -7.30 -9.45 -35.79
C SER A 20 -6.88 -10.31 -34.61
N ASN A 21 -5.87 -11.18 -34.76
CA ASN A 21 -5.33 -11.94 -33.64
C ASN A 21 -4.66 -11.04 -32.58
N LEU A 22 -3.94 -9.99 -32.99
CA LEU A 22 -3.33 -9.05 -32.05
C LEU A 22 -4.40 -8.27 -31.27
N SER A 23 -5.42 -7.75 -31.95
CA SER A 23 -6.53 -7.03 -31.33
C SER A 23 -7.38 -7.93 -30.42
N VAL A 24 -7.61 -9.19 -30.78
CA VAL A 24 -8.26 -10.18 -29.90
C VAL A 24 -7.44 -10.43 -28.64
N ASN A 25 -6.11 -10.53 -28.73
CA ASN A 25 -5.24 -10.72 -27.58
C ASN A 25 -5.14 -9.48 -26.68
N VAL A 26 -5.10 -8.27 -27.26
CA VAL A 26 -5.09 -7.02 -26.49
C VAL A 26 -6.44 -6.82 -25.79
N ASN A 27 -7.54 -7.06 -26.50
CA ASN A 27 -8.88 -6.97 -25.93
C ASN A 27 -9.14 -8.06 -24.89
N SER A 28 -8.58 -9.26 -25.03
CA SER A 28 -8.72 -10.33 -24.04
C SER A 28 -7.89 -10.07 -22.79
N LEU A 29 -6.69 -9.47 -22.92
CA LEU A 29 -5.89 -9.02 -21.78
C LEU A 29 -6.57 -7.85 -21.06
N GLU A 30 -7.09 -6.88 -21.80
CA GLU A 30 -7.83 -5.74 -21.25
C GLU A 30 -9.13 -6.18 -20.60
N ALA A 31 -9.88 -7.10 -21.22
CA ALA A 31 -11.08 -7.71 -20.65
C ALA A 31 -10.76 -8.58 -19.42
N TYR A 32 -9.68 -9.36 -19.43
CA TYR A 32 -9.22 -10.13 -18.27
C TYR A 32 -8.84 -9.21 -17.10
N HIS A 33 -8.12 -8.12 -17.40
CA HIS A 33 -7.82 -7.07 -16.41
C HIS A 33 -9.08 -6.37 -15.90
N LYS A 34 -10.06 -6.10 -16.76
CA LYS A 34 -11.33 -5.42 -16.42
C LYS A 34 -12.31 -6.33 -15.66
N GLN A 35 -12.33 -7.62 -15.96
CA GLN A 35 -13.18 -8.61 -15.29
C GLN A 35 -12.73 -8.87 -13.85
N TYR A 36 -11.43 -8.84 -13.57
CA TYR A 36 -10.88 -8.80 -12.21
C TYR A 36 -11.05 -7.44 -11.50
N TYR A 37 -11.44 -6.39 -12.23
CA TYR A 37 -11.61 -5.03 -11.71
C TYR A 37 -13.06 -4.61 -11.43
N ARG A 38 -14.03 -5.53 -11.55
CA ARG A 38 -15.35 -5.30 -10.93
C ARG A 38 -15.14 -5.32 -9.42
N SER A 39 -15.38 -4.18 -8.79
CA SER A 39 -14.84 -3.81 -7.47
C SER A 39 -15.28 -4.75 -6.35
N GLU A 40 -14.47 -5.76 -6.05
CA GLU A 40 -14.57 -6.52 -4.79
C GLU A 40 -14.38 -5.59 -3.56
N PHE A 41 -13.79 -4.41 -3.77
CA PHE A 41 -13.39 -3.48 -2.71
C PHE A 41 -13.83 -2.04 -3.01
N THR A 42 -14.13 -1.27 -1.97
CA THR A 42 -14.53 0.15 -2.06
C THR A 42 -13.38 1.09 -2.47
N VAL A 43 -12.14 0.61 -2.48
CA VAL A 43 -10.96 1.41 -2.82
C VAL A 43 -10.74 1.44 -4.33
N PRO A 44 -10.61 2.64 -4.95
CA PRO A 44 -10.45 2.76 -6.39
C PRO A 44 -9.18 2.11 -6.94
N PRO A 45 -9.21 1.69 -8.22
CA PRO A 45 -8.02 1.34 -8.97
C PRO A 45 -6.89 2.34 -8.80
N ASN A 46 -5.66 1.86 -8.82
CA ASN A 46 -4.46 2.70 -8.86
C ASN A 46 -4.28 3.64 -7.65
N THR A 47 -5.12 3.52 -6.62
CA THR A 47 -4.99 4.26 -5.37
C THR A 47 -3.64 3.96 -4.72
N VAL A 48 -2.96 5.00 -4.27
CA VAL A 48 -1.71 4.88 -3.51
C VAL A 48 -2.05 4.93 -2.03
N VAL A 49 -1.79 3.83 -1.33
CA VAL A 49 -1.97 3.74 0.12
C VAL A 49 -0.65 3.96 0.81
N ARG A 50 -0.68 4.71 1.91
CA ARG A 50 0.47 4.96 2.78
C ARG A 50 0.10 4.59 4.21
N ILE A 51 0.94 3.78 4.85
CA ILE A 51 0.91 3.63 6.30
C ILE A 51 1.96 4.53 6.90
N VAL A 52 1.53 5.34 7.86
CA VAL A 52 2.39 6.25 8.59
C VAL A 52 2.37 5.92 10.07
N ILE A 53 3.52 6.05 10.70
CA ILE A 53 3.64 6.15 12.15
C ILE A 53 3.81 7.64 12.48
N SER A 54 2.92 8.17 13.30
CA SER A 54 2.93 9.58 13.73
C SER A 54 3.16 9.66 15.23
N ASN A 55 4.02 10.57 15.66
CA ASN A 55 4.30 10.76 17.07
C ASN A 55 3.42 11.88 17.65
N ASP A 56 2.34 11.50 18.32
CA ASP A 56 1.33 12.43 18.84
C ASP A 56 1.56 12.81 20.31
N LEU A 57 2.79 12.60 20.83
CA LEU A 57 3.20 12.94 22.19
C LEU A 57 3.50 14.45 22.34
N PHE A 58 2.62 15.31 21.83
CA PHE A 58 2.75 16.78 21.92
C PHE A 58 2.67 17.29 23.36
N GLY A 59 3.30 18.44 23.64
CA GLY A 59 3.19 19.13 24.94
C GLY A 59 3.93 18.46 26.12
N LEU A 60 4.47 17.26 25.93
CA LEU A 60 5.24 16.53 26.92
C LEU A 60 6.69 17.01 26.94
N LYS A 61 7.01 18.00 27.78
CA LYS A 61 8.40 18.47 28.00
C LYS A 61 9.34 17.28 28.23
N ASN A 62 10.32 17.12 27.34
CA ASN A 62 11.39 16.10 27.34
C ASN A 62 10.91 14.63 27.32
N ASN A 63 9.64 14.39 27.02
CA ASN A 63 8.97 13.15 27.34
C ASN A 63 8.24 12.51 26.14
N GLY A 64 8.18 13.22 25.01
CA GLY A 64 7.52 12.74 23.81
C GLY A 64 8.43 12.10 22.75
N ASN A 65 9.71 11.90 23.05
CA ASN A 65 10.61 11.22 22.11
C ASN A 65 10.32 9.72 22.07
N ALA A 66 10.29 9.17 20.85
CA ALA A 66 10.12 7.75 20.60
C ALA A 66 11.20 7.26 19.63
N GLY A 67 11.42 5.96 19.61
CA GLY A 67 12.22 5.29 18.60
C GLY A 67 11.47 4.07 18.08
N PHE A 68 11.59 3.77 16.80
CA PHE A 68 10.97 2.57 16.24
C PHE A 68 11.82 1.94 15.14
N VAL A 69 11.59 0.66 14.94
CA VAL A 69 12.14 -0.15 13.84
C VAL A 69 11.03 -1.02 13.30
N CYS A 70 10.99 -1.22 11.99
CA CYS A 70 10.04 -2.12 11.34
C CYS A 70 10.81 -3.15 10.51
N THR A 71 10.29 -4.37 10.43
CA THR A 71 10.95 -5.51 9.77
C THR A 71 10.86 -5.48 8.23
N ASN A 72 10.27 -4.42 7.65
CA ASN A 72 10.19 -4.28 6.20
C ASN A 72 11.49 -3.68 5.65
N GLY A 73 12.34 -4.52 5.06
CA GLY A 73 13.62 -4.10 4.47
C GLY A 73 14.73 -4.01 5.52
N ASN A 74 15.40 -2.86 5.61
CA ASN A 74 16.52 -2.67 6.54
C ASN A 74 16.00 -2.29 7.92
N GLU A 75 16.31 -3.11 8.93
CA GLU A 75 15.96 -2.93 10.34
C GLU A 75 16.74 -1.77 10.99
N VAL A 76 16.47 -0.55 10.52
CA VAL A 76 17.11 0.67 11.01
C VAL A 76 16.23 1.34 12.05
N TRP A 77 16.79 1.56 13.23
CA TRP A 77 16.17 2.37 14.26
C TRP A 77 16.02 3.82 13.83
N ARG A 78 14.78 4.32 13.85
CA ARG A 78 14.44 5.71 13.59
C ARG A 78 14.12 6.41 14.89
N LYS A 79 14.75 7.56 15.12
CA LYS A 79 14.41 8.46 16.23
C LYS A 79 13.29 9.39 15.78
N SER A 80 12.29 9.57 16.63
CA SER A 80 11.10 10.39 16.38
C SER A 80 10.87 11.37 17.53
N LYS A 81 10.66 12.64 17.19
CA LYS A 81 10.20 13.71 18.07
C LYS A 81 8.68 13.88 17.93
N PRO A 82 8.01 14.52 18.92
CA PRO A 82 6.60 14.88 18.79
C PRO A 82 6.33 15.67 17.51
N GLY A 83 5.32 15.24 16.76
CA GLY A 83 4.96 15.79 15.45
C GLY A 83 5.60 15.11 14.25
N ASP A 84 6.63 14.28 14.44
CA ASP A 84 7.25 13.56 13.33
C ASP A 84 6.29 12.50 12.76
N ARG A 85 6.36 12.30 11.44
CA ARG A 85 5.57 11.32 10.71
C ARG A 85 6.46 10.54 9.75
N TYR A 86 6.33 9.22 9.75
CA TYR A 86 7.15 8.34 8.92
C TYR A 86 6.30 7.38 8.11
N ALA A 87 6.46 7.41 6.79
CA ALA A 87 5.92 6.35 5.94
C ALA A 87 6.72 5.05 6.15
N VAL A 88 6.02 4.01 6.60
CA VAL A 88 6.60 2.66 6.82
C VAL A 88 6.23 1.68 5.72
N VAL A 89 5.08 1.90 5.08
CA VAL A 89 4.61 1.10 3.95
C VAL A 89 3.97 2.06 2.95
N GLN A 90 4.32 1.89 1.67
CA GLN A 90 3.67 2.58 0.56
C GLN A 90 3.56 1.61 -0.62
N PHE A 91 2.36 1.49 -1.18
CA PHE A 91 2.13 0.71 -2.38
C PHE A 91 0.90 1.23 -3.13
N LYS A 92 0.77 0.77 -4.37
CA LYS A 92 -0.31 1.14 -5.28
C LYS A 92 -1.21 -0.08 -5.51
N TYR A 93 -2.52 0.11 -5.49
CA TYR A 93 -3.50 -0.91 -5.90
C TYR A 93 -3.55 -1.02 -7.42
N ASP A 94 -2.54 -1.64 -8.02
CA ASP A 94 -2.41 -1.83 -9.48
C ASP A 94 -2.70 -3.27 -9.93
N GLY A 95 -3.25 -4.11 -9.03
CA GLY A 95 -3.50 -5.53 -9.26
C GLY A 95 -2.31 -6.45 -8.96
N LYS A 96 -1.08 -5.92 -8.82
CA LYS A 96 0.12 -6.72 -8.48
C LYS A 96 0.30 -6.87 -6.96
N ARG A 97 0.05 -5.81 -6.20
CA ARG A 97 0.10 -5.83 -4.73
C ARG A 97 -1.27 -5.47 -4.16
N ARG A 98 -1.89 -6.44 -3.47
CA ARG A 98 -3.22 -6.29 -2.85
C ARG A 98 -3.15 -6.02 -1.35
N GLN A 99 -2.05 -6.32 -0.70
CA GLN A 99 -1.88 -6.11 0.73
C GLN A 99 -0.41 -5.88 1.05
N ALA A 100 -0.15 -5.29 2.21
CA ALA A 100 1.17 -5.17 2.77
C ALA A 100 1.11 -5.41 4.28
N SER A 101 2.13 -6.09 4.79
CA SER A 101 2.29 -6.35 6.21
C SER A 101 3.74 -6.17 6.64
N THR A 102 3.95 -5.68 7.85
CA THR A 102 5.24 -5.64 8.53
C THR A 102 5.02 -5.66 10.03
N HIS A 103 6.07 -5.91 10.81
CA HIS A 103 6.03 -5.82 12.26
C HIS A 103 6.91 -4.66 12.68
N CYS A 104 6.41 -3.83 13.59
CA CYS A 104 7.18 -2.73 14.14
C CYS A 104 7.37 -2.93 15.64
N HIS A 105 8.57 -2.61 16.10
CA HIS A 105 8.92 -2.49 17.50
C HIS A 105 9.17 -1.02 17.79
N LEU A 106 8.51 -0.50 18.82
CA LEU A 106 8.59 0.90 19.20
C LEU A 106 8.91 1.02 20.69
N ARG A 107 9.76 1.99 21.03
CA ARG A 107 10.19 2.32 22.38
C ARG A 107 9.99 3.81 22.64
N SER A 108 9.58 4.11 23.86
CA SER A 108 9.57 5.47 24.40
C SER A 108 9.85 5.39 25.90
N LYS A 109 9.84 6.53 26.59
CA LYS A 109 9.89 6.52 28.06
C LYS A 109 8.70 5.81 28.72
N PHE A 110 7.58 5.63 28.00
CA PHE A 110 6.37 5.00 28.52
C PHE A 110 6.47 3.48 28.51
N GLY A 111 7.45 2.93 27.78
CA GLY A 111 7.68 1.50 27.65
C GLY A 111 8.00 1.12 26.21
N PHE A 112 7.67 -0.11 25.86
CA PHE A 112 7.80 -0.61 24.51
C PHE A 112 6.52 -1.28 24.03
N VAL A 113 6.38 -1.40 22.72
CA VAL A 113 5.25 -2.08 22.10
C VAL A 113 5.69 -2.74 20.80
N ASN A 114 5.21 -3.97 20.60
CA ASN A 114 5.31 -4.67 19.34
C ASN A 114 3.94 -4.65 18.70
N PHE A 115 3.84 -4.19 17.46
CA PHE A 115 2.56 -4.16 16.76
C PHE A 115 2.74 -4.52 15.29
N PRO A 116 1.79 -5.28 14.72
CA PRO A 116 1.74 -5.50 13.29
C PRO A 116 1.22 -4.23 12.62
N VAL A 117 1.85 -3.89 11.49
CA VAL A 117 1.37 -2.93 10.52
C VAL A 117 0.81 -3.72 9.36
N ASN A 118 -0.52 -3.77 9.24
CA ASN A 118 -1.22 -4.52 8.20
C ASN A 118 -2.17 -3.61 7.45
N ILE A 119 -2.22 -3.78 6.13
CA ILE A 119 -3.11 -3.01 5.29
C ILE A 119 -3.57 -3.84 4.09
N ASN A 120 -4.87 -3.83 3.89
CA ASN A 120 -5.58 -4.44 2.78
C ASN A 120 -6.62 -3.42 2.25
N PRO A 121 -7.29 -3.70 1.13
CA PRO A 121 -8.22 -2.73 0.54
C PRO A 121 -9.32 -2.31 1.53
N ASP A 122 -9.91 -3.27 2.26
CA ASP A 122 -10.99 -3.01 3.23
C ASP A 122 -10.56 -2.06 4.35
N THR A 123 -9.40 -2.32 4.96
CA THR A 123 -8.85 -1.49 6.04
C THR A 123 -8.42 -0.12 5.54
N SER A 124 -7.86 -0.03 4.32
CA SER A 124 -7.45 1.24 3.74
C SER A 124 -8.62 2.15 3.34
N ALA A 125 -9.80 1.58 3.11
CA ALA A 125 -11.01 2.35 2.81
C ALA A 125 -11.40 3.30 3.97
N TYR A 126 -11.14 2.90 5.22
CA TYR A 126 -11.38 3.74 6.40
C TYR A 126 -10.43 4.95 6.50
N CYS A 127 -9.43 5.05 5.62
CA CYS A 127 -8.47 6.14 5.53
C CYS A 127 -8.78 7.12 4.38
N TYR A 128 -9.92 6.95 3.70
CA TYR A 128 -10.43 7.91 2.72
C TYR A 128 -10.56 9.32 3.33
N PRO A 129 -10.28 10.41 2.57
CA PRO A 129 -9.93 10.47 1.15
C PRO A 129 -8.46 10.37 0.80
N SER A 130 -7.56 10.51 1.79
CA SER A 130 -6.12 10.57 1.53
C SER A 130 -5.47 9.20 1.39
N TYR A 131 -6.13 8.15 1.87
CA TYR A 131 -5.58 6.79 1.98
C TYR A 131 -4.25 6.74 2.75
N VAL A 132 -4.09 7.68 3.67
CA VAL A 132 -3.00 7.72 4.64
C VAL A 132 -3.52 7.17 5.96
N CYS A 133 -3.19 5.93 6.26
CA CYS A 133 -3.61 5.26 7.49
C CYS A 133 -2.55 5.45 8.58
N ASP A 134 -2.99 5.83 9.77
CA ASP A 134 -2.12 6.33 10.82
C ASP A 134 -2.07 5.39 12.03
N TYR A 135 -0.84 5.05 12.42
CA TYR A 135 -0.50 4.53 13.75
C TYR A 135 0.02 5.70 14.59
N SER A 136 -0.81 6.14 15.53
CA SER A 136 -0.56 7.29 16.40
C SER A 136 0.12 6.84 17.69
N VAL A 137 1.34 7.32 17.94
CA VAL A 137 2.06 7.09 19.20
C VAL A 137 1.54 8.06 20.25
N ARG A 138 0.98 7.53 21.33
CA ARG A 138 0.25 8.25 22.37
C ARG A 138 0.74 7.83 23.76
N GLU A 139 0.28 8.53 24.80
CA GLU A 139 0.64 8.21 26.19
C GLU A 139 0.15 6.83 26.64
N ASP A 140 -0.95 6.34 26.07
CA ASP A 140 -1.58 5.06 26.38
C ASP A 140 -1.06 3.90 25.51
N GLY A 141 -0.37 4.18 24.41
CA GLY A 141 0.22 3.17 23.54
C GLY A 141 0.36 3.64 22.10
N VAL A 142 0.29 2.70 21.16
CA VAL A 142 0.16 3.00 19.73
C VAL A 142 -1.27 2.72 19.30
N TYR A 143 -1.94 3.73 18.77
CA TYR A 143 -3.33 3.65 18.35
C TYR A 143 -3.44 3.57 16.82
N TYR A 144 -4.02 2.50 16.32
CA TYR A 144 -4.33 2.34 14.91
C TYR A 144 -5.75 2.86 14.64
N LYS A 145 -5.82 4.06 14.05
CA LYS A 145 -7.08 4.80 13.83
C LYS A 145 -8.12 4.04 12.98
N PRO A 146 -7.75 3.40 11.85
CA PRO A 146 -8.71 2.72 10.97
C PRO A 146 -9.53 1.63 11.67
N GLU A 147 -8.90 0.84 12.54
CA GLU A 147 -9.58 -0.25 13.28
C GLU A 147 -9.93 0.13 14.72
N ARG A 148 -9.66 1.38 15.13
CA ARG A 148 -9.79 1.85 16.51
C ARG A 148 -9.07 0.96 17.53
N LYS A 149 -7.92 0.42 17.15
CA LYS A 149 -7.20 -0.57 17.92
C LYS A 149 -6.04 0.05 18.69
N LEU A 150 -6.01 -0.17 20.00
CA LEU A 150 -4.92 0.27 20.87
C LEU A 150 -3.94 -0.89 21.12
N TYR A 151 -2.66 -0.61 20.91
CA TYR A 151 -1.55 -1.46 21.33
C TYR A 151 -0.90 -0.80 22.56
N PRO A 152 -1.25 -1.22 23.78
CA PRO A 152 -0.81 -0.53 25.00
C PRO A 152 0.69 -0.70 25.23
N TRP A 153 1.28 0.24 25.97
CA TRP A 153 2.67 0.14 26.39
C TRP A 153 2.91 -1.03 27.34
N THR A 154 3.93 -1.82 27.04
CA THR A 154 4.53 -2.75 27.99
C THR A 154 5.63 -2.04 28.76
N ARG A 155 5.52 -1.96 30.08
CA ARG A 155 6.55 -1.36 30.94
C ARG A 155 7.82 -2.21 30.90
N GLN A 156 8.98 -1.56 30.77
CA GLN A 156 10.25 -2.21 31.04
C GLN A 156 10.35 -2.39 32.56
N ARG A 157 10.50 -3.64 33.02
CA ARG A 157 10.78 -3.94 34.42
C ARG A 157 12.22 -3.58 34.75
#